data_AF-A0A9W6KAX1-F1
#
_entry.id   AF-A0A9W6KAX1-F1
#
_cell.length_a   1.000
_cell.length_b   1.000
_cell.length_c   1.000
_cell.angle_alpha   90.00
_cell.angle_beta   90.00
_cell.angle_gamma   90.00
#
_symmetry.space_group_name_H-M   'P 1'
#
loop_
_entity.id
_entity.type
_entity.pdbx_description
1 polymer ?
#
loop_
_entity_poly.entity_id
_entity_poly.type
_entity_poly.pdbx_seq_one_letter_code
_entity_poly.pdbx_strand_id
1 'polypeptide(L)'
;MKSQAFAALFIAGLFTLPAAHAESGADRLQQDHRIAYEGGYMVLDRVAEGGAERFNRVAEGGADRTNTVAEGGADRTNTVAEGGAERFNRVAEGGADRTNTVAEGGADRTNTVAEGGADRTNTVAEGGADRTNTVAEGGADRTNTVAEGGADRTNTVAEGGADRTNTVAEGGADRTNTVAEGGAERFNRVAEGGADRTNTVAEGGADRLQAHTLA
;
A
#
# COMPACT_ATOMS: atom_id res chain seq x y z
N MET A 1 28.63 -65.04 -39.40
CA MET A 1 29.67 -64.28 -40.14
C MET A 1 29.08 -63.77 -41.46
N LYS A 2 28.52 -62.55 -41.49
CA LYS A 2 28.24 -61.74 -42.70
C LYS A 2 28.17 -60.29 -42.18
N SER A 3 29.29 -59.57 -42.18
CA SER A 3 29.82 -58.68 -43.22
C SER A 3 28.93 -57.46 -43.47
N GLN A 4 29.53 -56.30 -43.19
CA GLN A 4 29.02 -54.95 -43.37
C GLN A 4 28.95 -54.56 -44.86
N ALA A 5 28.09 -53.59 -45.17
CA ALA A 5 28.37 -52.58 -46.20
C ALA A 5 27.49 -51.33 -45.95
N PHE A 6 28.17 -50.18 -45.90
CA PHE A 6 27.64 -48.81 -45.85
C PHE A 6 27.02 -48.38 -47.18
N ALA A 7 25.97 -47.55 -47.13
CA ALA A 7 25.76 -46.47 -48.11
C ALA A 7 24.79 -45.43 -47.53
N ALA A 8 25.20 -44.16 -47.54
CA ALA A 8 24.47 -42.99 -47.06
C ALA A 8 23.88 -42.18 -48.24
N LEU A 9 22.69 -41.59 -48.08
CA LEU A 9 22.25 -40.32 -48.73
C LEU A 9 20.87 -39.90 -48.17
N PHE A 10 20.75 -38.96 -47.22
CA PHE A 10 20.56 -37.50 -47.32
C PHE A 10 19.14 -36.96 -47.73
N ILE A 11 18.42 -36.52 -46.68
CA ILE A 11 17.69 -35.24 -46.49
C ILE A 11 16.19 -35.02 -46.84
N ALA A 12 15.52 -34.47 -45.80
CA ALA A 12 14.29 -33.65 -45.70
C ALA A 12 12.97 -34.30 -46.11
N GLY A 13 11.86 -34.24 -45.38
CA GLY A 13 11.28 -33.47 -44.27
C GLY A 13 9.77 -33.81 -44.38
N LEU A 14 8.87 -33.81 -43.41
CA LEU A 14 8.56 -32.99 -42.26
C LEU A 14 7.31 -33.67 -41.62
N PHE A 15 6.97 -33.30 -40.37
CA PHE A 15 5.75 -33.64 -39.62
C PHE A 15 5.68 -34.96 -38.84
N THR A 16 6.15 -34.88 -37.59
CA THR A 16 5.54 -35.58 -36.45
C THR A 16 5.20 -34.57 -35.37
N LEU A 17 3.91 -34.38 -35.09
CA LEU A 17 3.38 -33.88 -33.81
C LEU A 17 3.81 -34.86 -32.70
N PRO A 18 4.02 -34.39 -31.44
CA PRO A 18 2.91 -34.54 -30.50
C PRO A 18 2.81 -33.48 -29.38
N ALA A 19 1.62 -33.48 -28.78
CA ALA A 19 1.33 -33.22 -27.37
C ALA A 19 1.41 -31.78 -26.82
N ALA A 20 0.20 -31.24 -26.60
CA ALA A 20 -0.24 -30.57 -25.38
C ALA A 20 0.80 -29.77 -24.59
N HIS A 21 0.81 -28.46 -24.80
CA HIS A 21 1.20 -27.49 -23.78
C HIS A 21 0.11 -26.42 -23.73
N ALA A 22 -0.79 -26.57 -22.76
CA ALA A 22 -1.59 -25.45 -22.29
C ALA A 22 -0.61 -24.52 -21.57
N GLU A 23 -0.21 -23.44 -22.23
CA GLU A 23 0.54 -22.37 -21.60
C GLU A 23 -0.37 -21.72 -20.56
N SER A 24 -0.19 -22.10 -19.30
CA SER A 24 -0.68 -21.34 -18.16
C SER A 24 0.06 -20.01 -18.18
N GLY A 25 -0.65 -18.93 -18.49
CA GLY A 25 -0.19 -17.54 -18.40
C GLY A 25 0.07 -17.12 -16.95
N ALA A 26 1.10 -17.71 -16.33
CA ALA A 26 1.67 -17.30 -15.06
C ALA A 26 3.15 -16.93 -15.27
N ASP A 27 3.45 -16.23 -16.37
CA ASP A 27 4.79 -15.74 -16.66
C ASP A 27 4.88 -14.26 -16.21
N ARG A 28 5.50 -14.08 -15.03
CA ARG A 28 6.32 -12.92 -14.63
C ARG A 28 5.66 -11.55 -14.42
N LEU A 29 5.52 -11.18 -13.15
CA LEU A 29 5.71 -9.81 -12.65
C LEU A 29 6.68 -9.92 -11.46
N GLN A 30 7.99 -9.96 -11.70
CA GLN A 30 8.91 -8.82 -11.78
C GLN A 30 8.95 -7.99 -10.49
N GLN A 31 9.92 -8.32 -9.62
CA GLN A 31 10.38 -7.43 -8.53
C GLN A 31 10.91 -6.14 -9.14
N ASP A 32 10.06 -5.13 -9.25
CA ASP A 32 10.41 -3.83 -9.79
C ASP A 32 11.02 -2.95 -8.67
N HIS A 33 12.30 -3.18 -8.37
CA HIS A 33 13.10 -2.25 -7.55
C HIS A 33 13.45 -1.06 -8.45
N ARG A 34 12.57 -0.05 -8.52
CA ARG A 34 12.90 1.22 -9.17
C ARG A 34 13.41 2.19 -8.11
N ILE A 35 14.70 2.49 -8.17
CA ILE A 35 15.35 3.56 -7.41
C ILE A 35 15.11 4.85 -8.22
N ALA A 36 14.50 5.86 -7.61
CA ALA A 36 14.43 7.19 -8.20
C ALA A 36 15.81 7.86 -8.07
N TYR A 37 16.26 8.55 -9.11
CA TYR A 37 17.47 9.37 -9.05
C TYR A 37 17.14 10.74 -8.43
N GLU A 38 18.11 11.31 -7.69
CA GLU A 38 18.01 12.60 -7.01
C GLU A 38 17.24 13.68 -7.81
N GLY A 39 16.17 14.22 -7.21
CA GLY A 39 15.48 15.42 -7.70
C GLY A 39 14.55 15.25 -8.90
N GLY A 40 14.17 14.01 -9.25
CA GLY A 40 13.25 13.70 -10.35
C GLY A 40 11.76 13.89 -10.03
N TYR A 41 10.92 13.84 -11.07
CA TYR A 41 9.47 13.67 -10.93
C TYR A 41 9.08 12.34 -11.60
N MET A 42 8.50 11.42 -10.86
CA MET A 42 8.05 10.12 -11.38
C MET A 42 6.54 9.92 -11.20
N VAL A 43 5.91 9.31 -12.21
CA VAL A 43 4.54 8.80 -12.11
C VAL A 43 4.59 7.31 -12.35
N LEU A 44 4.03 6.54 -11.41
CA LEU A 44 3.76 5.12 -11.59
C LEU A 44 2.26 4.88 -11.50
N ASP A 45 1.72 4.23 -12.52
CA ASP A 45 0.35 3.70 -12.52
C ASP A 45 0.42 2.17 -12.62
N ARG A 46 -0.34 1.47 -11.77
CA ARG A 46 -0.40 0.02 -11.72
C ARG A 46 -1.84 -0.45 -11.60
N VAL A 47 -2.16 -1.52 -12.34
CA VAL A 47 -3.41 -2.29 -12.22
C VAL A 47 -3.04 -3.77 -12.08
N ALA A 48 -3.60 -4.46 -11.10
CA ALA A 48 -3.40 -5.89 -10.87
C ALA A 48 -4.76 -6.59 -10.65
N GLU A 49 -4.92 -7.80 -11.20
CA GLU A 49 -6.09 -8.66 -11.02
C GLU A 49 -5.63 -10.02 -10.45
N GLY A 50 -5.82 -10.22 -9.15
CA GLY A 50 -5.38 -11.41 -8.43
C GLY A 50 -3.87 -11.57 -8.28
N GLY A 51 -3.46 -12.51 -7.42
CA GLY A 51 -2.05 -12.83 -7.17
C GLY A 51 -1.48 -12.20 -5.91
N ALA A 52 -0.17 -12.02 -5.85
CA ALA A 52 0.50 -11.41 -4.72
C ALA A 52 1.68 -10.58 -5.22
N GLU A 53 1.50 -9.27 -5.27
CA GLU A 53 2.54 -8.37 -5.74
C GLU A 53 3.39 -7.84 -4.59
N ARG A 54 4.66 -7.58 -4.90
CA ARG A 54 5.57 -6.87 -3.98
C ARG A 54 6.22 -5.71 -4.68
N PHE A 55 6.10 -4.54 -4.07
CA PHE A 55 6.73 -3.32 -4.51
C PHE A 55 7.56 -2.70 -3.39
N ASN A 56 8.77 -2.31 -3.72
CA ASN A 56 9.66 -1.56 -2.85
C ASN A 56 10.16 -0.34 -3.63
N ARG A 57 10.08 0.84 -3.01
CA ARG A 57 10.61 2.10 -3.55
C ARG A 57 11.45 2.81 -2.51
N VAL A 58 12.55 3.39 -2.98
CA VAL A 58 13.36 4.38 -2.25
C VAL A 58 13.56 5.57 -3.18
N ALA A 59 13.28 6.77 -2.68
CA ALA A 59 13.45 8.03 -3.39
C ALA A 59 14.17 9.06 -2.50
N GLU A 60 15.00 9.91 -3.11
CA GLU A 60 15.74 10.98 -2.43
C GLU A 60 15.50 12.28 -3.21
N GLY A 61 14.66 13.16 -2.67
CA GLY A 61 14.25 14.42 -3.26
C GLY A 61 13.35 14.30 -4.51
N GLY A 62 12.61 15.38 -4.80
CA GLY A 62 11.76 15.47 -5.98
C GLY A 62 10.26 15.47 -5.67
N ALA A 63 9.44 15.05 -6.62
CA ALA A 63 8.01 14.88 -6.39
C ALA A 63 7.48 13.68 -7.15
N ASP A 64 7.00 12.67 -6.45
CA ASP A 64 6.56 11.43 -7.07
C ASP A 64 5.06 11.19 -6.88
N ARG A 65 4.50 10.41 -7.80
CA ARG A 65 3.12 9.96 -7.75
C ARG A 65 3.06 8.47 -8.04
N THR A 66 2.39 7.74 -7.16
CA THR A 66 2.10 6.32 -7.35
C THR A 66 0.60 6.10 -7.24
N ASN A 67 0.01 5.51 -8.28
CA ASN A 67 -1.37 5.04 -8.29
C ASN A 67 -1.38 3.52 -8.44
N THR A 68 -2.12 2.82 -7.59
CA THR A 68 -2.30 1.38 -7.66
C THR A 68 -3.78 1.03 -7.57
N VAL A 69 -4.25 0.20 -8.49
CA VAL A 69 -5.56 -0.46 -8.43
C VAL A 69 -5.32 -1.96 -8.37
N ALA A 70 -5.93 -2.64 -7.41
CA ALA A 70 -5.83 -4.09 -7.24
C ALA A 70 -7.21 -4.71 -7.01
N GLU A 71 -7.52 -5.79 -7.72
CA GLU A 71 -8.73 -6.60 -7.51
C GLU A 71 -8.34 -7.99 -7.03
N GLY A 72 -8.53 -8.28 -5.74
CA GLY A 72 -8.17 -9.53 -5.09
C GLY A 72 -6.66 -9.81 -5.01
N GLY A 73 -6.27 -10.67 -4.06
CA GLY A 73 -4.88 -11.07 -3.88
C GLY A 73 -4.27 -10.63 -2.56
N ALA A 74 -2.95 -10.49 -2.52
CA ALA A 74 -2.23 -10.04 -1.33
C ALA A 74 -1.03 -9.19 -1.71
N ASP A 75 -1.24 -7.88 -1.79
CA ASP A 75 -0.22 -6.95 -2.23
C ASP A 75 0.57 -6.37 -1.07
N ARG A 76 1.85 -6.10 -1.33
CA ARG A 76 2.72 -5.41 -0.39
C ARG A 76 3.45 -4.28 -1.07
N THR A 77 3.34 -3.11 -0.47
CA THR A 77 4.03 -1.90 -0.93
C THR A 77 4.82 -1.30 0.21
N ASN A 78 6.10 -1.09 -0.04
CA ASN A 78 7.00 -0.39 0.86
C ASN A 78 7.59 0.81 0.14
N THR A 79 7.43 2.00 0.70
CA THR A 79 7.96 3.24 0.14
C THR A 79 8.77 3.94 1.21
N VAL A 80 9.98 4.36 0.85
CA VAL A 80 10.84 5.24 1.65
C VAL A 80 11.16 6.46 0.81
N ALA A 81 10.93 7.65 1.35
CA ALA A 81 11.25 8.90 0.69
C ALA A 81 11.98 9.85 1.65
N GLU A 82 13.09 10.43 1.19
CA GLU A 82 13.84 11.47 1.91
C GLU A 82 13.72 12.79 1.14
N GLY A 83 12.92 13.72 1.65
CA GLY A 83 12.66 15.02 1.05
C GLY A 83 11.79 14.99 -0.21
N GLY A 84 11.00 16.04 -0.43
CA GLY A 84 10.19 16.20 -1.64
C GLY A 84 8.68 16.27 -1.36
N ALA A 85 7.87 15.81 -2.32
CA ALA A 85 6.43 15.68 -2.12
C ALA A 85 5.92 14.41 -2.78
N GLU A 86 5.48 13.45 -1.97
CA GLU A 86 4.94 12.18 -2.41
C GLU A 86 3.42 12.21 -2.53
N ARG A 87 2.88 11.58 -3.58
CA ARG A 87 1.46 11.29 -3.69
C ARG A 87 1.22 9.81 -3.96
N PHE A 88 0.71 9.11 -2.96
CA PHE A 88 0.28 7.73 -3.07
C PHE A 88 -1.24 7.65 -3.13
N ASN A 89 -1.79 6.95 -4.14
CA ASN A 89 -3.21 6.59 -4.22
C ASN A 89 -3.32 5.09 -4.42
N ARG A 90 -4.12 4.43 -3.58
CA ARG A 90 -4.47 3.03 -3.71
C ARG A 90 -5.98 2.84 -3.70
N VAL A 91 -6.45 1.98 -4.59
CA VAL A 91 -7.78 1.39 -4.55
C VAL A 91 -7.60 -0.13 -4.56
N ALA A 92 -8.20 -0.82 -3.61
CA ALA A 92 -8.17 -2.28 -3.52
C ALA A 92 -9.60 -2.82 -3.32
N GLU A 93 -9.96 -3.85 -4.07
CA GLU A 93 -11.22 -4.59 -3.88
C GLU A 93 -10.91 -6.04 -3.49
N GLY A 94 -11.12 -6.37 -2.22
CA GLY A 94 -10.85 -7.69 -1.63
C GLY A 94 -9.35 -8.05 -1.53
N GLY A 95 -9.05 -9.06 -0.73
CA GLY A 95 -7.67 -9.55 -0.54
C GLY A 95 -7.09 -9.20 0.84
N ALA A 96 -5.76 -9.11 0.91
CA ALA A 96 -5.05 -8.80 2.15
C ALA A 96 -3.79 -7.99 1.89
N ASP A 97 -3.93 -6.67 1.92
CA ASP A 97 -2.87 -5.77 1.50
C ASP A 97 -2.06 -5.23 2.67
N ARG A 98 -0.83 -4.84 2.37
CA ARG A 98 0.05 -4.14 3.30
C ARG A 98 0.72 -2.97 2.60
N THR A 99 0.52 -1.79 3.14
CA THR A 99 1.19 -0.55 2.74
C THR A 99 2.06 -0.08 3.90
N ASN A 100 3.34 0.13 3.64
CA ASN A 100 4.26 0.77 4.58
C ASN A 100 4.91 1.96 3.88
N THR A 101 4.79 3.13 4.49
CA THR A 101 5.35 4.38 3.98
C THR A 101 6.18 5.01 5.09
N VAL A 102 7.43 5.35 4.77
CA VAL A 102 8.32 6.14 5.62
C VAL A 102 8.72 7.37 4.83
N ALA A 103 8.53 8.54 5.40
CA ALA A 103 8.87 9.80 4.79
C ALA A 103 9.64 10.69 5.78
N GLU A 104 10.77 11.23 5.34
CA GLU A 104 11.56 12.20 6.10
C GLU A 104 11.54 13.55 5.37
N GLY A 105 10.76 14.50 5.88
CA GLY A 105 10.61 15.85 5.34
C GLY A 105 9.82 15.91 4.02
N GLY A 106 8.99 16.94 3.86
CA GLY A 106 8.26 17.14 2.62
C GLY A 106 6.80 17.53 2.81
N ALA A 107 5.97 17.17 1.83
CA ALA A 107 4.52 17.38 1.90
C ALA A 107 3.80 16.22 1.22
N ASP A 108 3.55 15.17 1.99
CA ASP A 108 3.11 13.90 1.47
C ASP A 108 1.61 13.72 1.55
N ARG A 109 1.09 12.94 0.61
CA ARG A 109 -0.33 12.62 0.53
C ARG A 109 -0.51 11.13 0.25
N THR A 110 -1.07 10.43 1.21
CA THR A 110 -1.46 9.03 1.10
C THR A 110 -2.99 8.96 1.07
N ASN A 111 -3.55 8.38 0.02
CA ASN A 111 -4.98 8.08 -0.08
C ASN A 111 -5.16 6.58 -0.33
N THR A 112 -5.90 5.91 0.55
CA THR A 112 -6.19 4.48 0.43
C THR A 112 -7.69 4.28 0.49
N VAL A 113 -8.23 3.55 -0.49
CA VAL A 113 -9.60 3.04 -0.50
C VAL A 113 -9.53 1.52 -0.55
N ALA A 114 -10.21 0.86 0.37
CA ALA A 114 -10.29 -0.59 0.47
C ALA A 114 -11.75 -1.02 0.60
N GLU A 115 -12.18 -1.94 -0.26
CA GLU A 115 -13.51 -2.56 -0.21
C GLU A 115 -13.35 -4.06 0.11
N GLY A 116 -13.61 -4.45 1.35
CA GLY A 116 -13.46 -5.81 1.86
C GLY A 116 -12.01 -6.29 1.97
N GLY A 117 -11.80 -7.39 2.71
CA GLY A 117 -10.47 -7.98 2.89
C GLY A 117 -9.87 -7.71 4.28
N ALA A 118 -8.53 -7.62 4.35
CA ALA A 118 -7.82 -7.40 5.60
C ALA A 118 -6.54 -6.61 5.39
N ASP A 119 -6.68 -5.29 5.43
CA ASP A 119 -5.62 -4.38 5.05
C ASP A 119 -4.84 -3.84 6.24
N ARG A 120 -3.57 -3.52 5.97
CA ARG A 120 -2.69 -2.87 6.94
C ARG A 120 -1.98 -1.70 6.29
N THR A 121 -2.22 -0.52 6.81
CA THR A 121 -1.51 0.71 6.43
C THR A 121 -0.66 1.16 7.61
N ASN A 122 0.64 1.30 7.38
CA ASN A 122 1.56 1.90 8.33
C ASN A 122 2.24 3.10 7.68
N THR A 123 2.19 4.25 8.35
CA THR A 123 2.77 5.50 7.88
C THR A 123 3.62 6.09 8.99
N VAL A 124 4.87 6.38 8.69
CA VAL A 124 5.79 7.12 9.55
C VAL A 124 6.21 8.37 8.79
N ALA A 125 6.04 9.52 9.42
CA ALA A 125 6.37 10.82 8.87
C ALA A 125 7.23 11.60 9.88
N GLU A 126 8.39 12.07 9.44
CA GLU A 126 9.28 12.93 10.24
C GLU A 126 9.38 14.30 9.59
N GLY A 127 8.68 15.29 10.15
CA GLY A 127 8.62 16.67 9.67
C GLY A 127 7.90 16.86 8.34
N GLY A 128 7.42 18.09 8.09
CA GLY A 128 6.71 18.43 6.87
C GLY A 128 5.22 18.72 7.07
N ALA A 129 4.39 18.40 6.08
CA ALA A 129 2.96 18.64 6.12
C ALA A 129 2.18 17.55 5.40
N ASP A 130 1.84 16.51 6.15
CA ASP A 130 1.37 15.27 5.57
C ASP A 130 -0.15 15.11 5.69
N ARG A 131 -0.69 14.35 4.74
CA ARG A 131 -2.10 14.00 4.72
C ARG A 131 -2.28 12.53 4.44
N THR A 132 -2.92 11.85 5.36
CA THR A 132 -3.34 10.46 5.21
C THR A 132 -4.87 10.42 5.19
N ASN A 133 -5.43 9.87 4.13
CA ASN A 133 -6.85 9.59 4.02
C ASN A 133 -7.05 8.10 3.77
N THR A 134 -7.90 7.48 4.59
CA THR A 134 -8.22 6.06 4.49
C THR A 134 -9.72 5.90 4.50
N VAL A 135 -10.24 5.18 3.52
CA VAL A 135 -11.63 4.74 3.45
C VAL A 135 -11.62 3.22 3.40
N ALA A 136 -12.33 2.59 4.31
CA ALA A 136 -12.47 1.15 4.42
C ALA A 136 -13.95 0.79 4.47
N GLU A 137 -14.40 -0.10 3.58
CA GLU A 137 -15.76 -0.62 3.55
C GLU A 137 -15.74 -2.14 3.76
N GLY A 138 -16.07 -2.59 4.97
CA GLY A 138 -16.05 -4.00 5.37
C GLY A 138 -14.64 -4.60 5.47
N GLY A 139 -14.53 -5.75 6.15
CA GLY A 139 -13.24 -6.43 6.35
C GLY A 139 -12.65 -6.25 7.74
N ALA A 140 -11.33 -6.20 7.83
CA ALA A 140 -10.60 -6.12 9.10
C ALA A 140 -9.29 -5.35 8.97
N ASP A 141 -9.41 -4.03 9.03
CA ASP A 141 -8.34 -3.12 8.66
C ASP A 141 -7.56 -2.60 9.86
N ARG A 142 -6.30 -2.24 9.60
CA ARG A 142 -5.43 -1.63 10.60
C ARG A 142 -4.67 -0.48 9.99
N THR A 143 -4.86 0.69 10.57
CA THR A 143 -4.13 1.91 10.23
C THR A 143 -3.27 2.31 11.42
N ASN A 144 -1.97 2.45 11.19
CA ASN A 144 -1.05 3.00 12.16
C ASN A 144 -0.34 4.21 11.55
N THR A 145 -0.39 5.34 12.24
CA THR A 145 0.26 6.58 11.81
C THR A 145 1.13 7.08 12.94
N VAL A 146 2.39 7.36 12.64
CA VAL A 146 3.34 8.02 13.52
C VAL A 146 3.80 9.29 12.81
N ALA A 147 3.69 10.41 13.51
CA ALA A 147 4.05 11.73 13.03
C ALA A 147 4.96 12.42 14.05
N GLU A 148 6.15 12.86 13.62
CA GLU A 148 7.08 13.63 14.45
C GLU A 148 7.31 15.01 13.84
N GLY A 149 6.72 16.04 14.44
CA GLY A 149 6.77 17.43 14.00
C GLY A 149 6.00 17.71 12.71
N GLY A 150 5.83 18.99 12.37
CA GLY A 150 5.12 19.39 11.15
C GLY A 150 3.64 19.72 11.35
N ALA A 151 2.81 19.45 10.34
CA ALA A 151 1.39 19.82 10.33
C ALA A 151 0.53 18.77 9.63
N ASP A 152 0.15 17.74 10.38
CA ASP A 152 -0.38 16.54 9.78
C ASP A 152 -1.90 16.44 9.86
N ARG A 153 -2.47 15.72 8.89
CA ARG A 153 -3.89 15.44 8.85
C ARG A 153 -4.13 13.97 8.57
N THR A 154 -4.81 13.31 9.48
CA THR A 154 -5.28 11.94 9.31
C THR A 154 -6.79 11.97 9.24
N ASN A 155 -7.36 11.42 8.16
CA ASN A 155 -8.78 11.20 8.03
C ASN A 155 -9.04 9.71 7.79
N THR A 156 -9.92 9.13 8.58
CA THR A 156 -10.28 7.72 8.48
C THR A 156 -11.80 7.62 8.44
N VAL A 157 -12.31 6.92 7.43
CA VAL A 157 -13.71 6.52 7.32
C VAL A 157 -13.74 4.99 7.28
N ALA A 158 -14.53 4.39 8.15
CA ALA A 158 -14.70 2.94 8.24
C ALA A 158 -16.20 2.62 8.25
N GLU A 159 -16.66 1.77 7.33
CA GLU A 159 -18.06 1.32 7.27
C GLU A 159 -18.13 -0.20 7.38
N GLY A 160 -18.62 -0.70 8.52
CA GLY A 160 -18.66 -2.13 8.84
C GLY A 160 -17.29 -2.77 9.04
N GLY A 161 -17.25 -4.05 9.43
CA GLY A 161 -15.99 -4.77 9.65
C GLY A 161 -15.44 -4.66 11.08
N ALA A 162 -14.11 -4.68 11.22
CA ALA A 162 -13.43 -4.71 12.51
C ALA A 162 -12.10 -3.97 12.46
N ASP A 163 -12.17 -2.63 12.47
CA ASP A 163 -11.01 -1.82 12.17
C ASP A 163 -10.31 -1.27 13.41
N ARG A 164 -9.02 -0.98 13.22
CA ARG A 164 -8.18 -0.42 14.27
C ARG A 164 -7.36 0.72 13.71
N THR A 165 -7.52 1.89 14.31
CA THR A 165 -6.73 3.07 13.99
C THR A 165 -5.89 3.45 15.20
N ASN A 166 -4.59 3.56 15.00
CA ASN A 166 -3.65 4.06 16.00
C ASN A 166 -2.89 5.25 15.44
N THR A 167 -2.89 6.36 16.18
CA THR A 167 -2.19 7.58 15.79
C THR A 167 -1.29 8.03 16.92
N VAL A 168 0.00 8.22 16.63
CA VAL A 168 0.98 8.83 17.53
C VAL A 168 1.47 10.11 16.87
N ALA A 169 1.47 11.20 17.63
CA ALA A 169 1.88 12.52 17.19
C ALA A 169 2.84 13.13 18.22
N GLU A 170 4.01 13.59 17.80
CA GLU A 170 4.97 14.27 18.68
C GLU A 170 5.34 15.64 18.09
N GLY A 171 4.89 16.72 18.74
CA GLY A 171 5.07 18.10 18.27
C GLY A 171 4.23 18.46 17.04
N GLY A 172 4.30 19.72 16.59
CA GLY A 172 3.59 20.15 15.38
C GLY A 172 2.13 20.56 15.58
N ALA A 173 1.29 20.40 14.56
CA ALA A 173 -0.10 20.86 14.53
C ALA A 173 -1.04 19.88 13.83
N ASP A 174 -1.47 18.86 14.58
CA ASP A 174 -2.10 17.69 13.96
C ASP A 174 -3.61 17.68 14.06
N ARG A 175 -4.25 17.16 13.02
CA ARG A 175 -5.69 16.97 12.96
C ARG A 175 -6.02 15.53 12.63
N THR A 176 -6.77 14.89 13.51
CA THR A 176 -7.30 13.56 13.27
C THR A 176 -8.81 13.63 13.16
N ASN A 177 -9.38 13.13 12.08
CA ASN A 177 -10.81 12.94 11.92
C ASN A 177 -11.09 11.46 11.69
N THR A 178 -12.01 10.90 12.46
CA THR A 178 -12.41 9.50 12.33
C THR A 178 -13.92 9.43 12.27
N VAL A 179 -14.45 8.78 11.24
CA VAL A 179 -15.86 8.45 11.10
C VAL A 179 -15.96 6.95 11.01
N ALA A 180 -16.83 6.35 11.82
CA ALA A 180 -17.06 4.93 11.79
C ALA A 180 -18.56 4.60 11.87
N GLU A 181 -19.03 3.72 10.99
CA GLU A 181 -20.43 3.29 10.95
C GLU A 181 -20.53 1.76 10.98
N GLY A 182 -21.05 1.20 12.08
CA GLY A 182 -21.14 -0.23 12.30
C GLY A 182 -19.79 -0.93 12.52
N GLY A 183 -19.83 -2.25 12.76
CA GLY A 183 -18.60 -3.04 12.97
C GLY A 183 -18.06 -3.03 14.40
N ALA A 184 -16.76 -3.29 14.56
CA ALA A 184 -16.08 -3.38 15.85
C ALA A 184 -14.82 -2.52 15.85
N GLU A 185 -14.99 -1.26 16.20
CA GLU A 185 -13.99 -0.23 15.94
C GLU A 185 -13.12 0.08 17.13
N ARG A 186 -11.83 0.27 16.86
CA ARG A 186 -10.88 0.72 17.89
C ARG A 186 -10.04 1.89 17.42
N PHE A 187 -10.17 3.00 18.11
CA PHE A 187 -9.33 4.16 17.91
C PHE A 187 -8.46 4.42 19.13
N ASN A 188 -7.15 4.52 18.90
CA ASN A 188 -6.17 4.91 19.88
C ASN A 188 -5.39 6.13 19.36
N ARG A 189 -5.33 7.21 20.14
CA ARG A 189 -4.46 8.37 19.86
C ARG A 189 -3.56 8.67 21.04
N VAL A 190 -2.29 8.92 20.76
CA VAL A 190 -1.33 9.54 21.67
C VAL A 190 -0.81 10.80 20.98
N ALA A 191 -0.78 11.92 21.69
CA ALA A 191 -0.15 13.12 21.19
C ALA A 191 0.71 13.75 22.29
N GLU A 192 1.92 14.21 21.96
CA GLU A 192 2.85 14.87 22.89
C GLU A 192 3.29 16.22 22.34
N GLY A 193 2.96 17.31 23.03
CA GLY A 193 3.25 18.67 22.56
C GLY A 193 2.47 19.09 21.30
N GLY A 194 2.64 20.34 20.86
CA GLY A 194 1.99 20.84 19.65
C GLY A 194 0.52 21.30 19.80
N ALA A 195 -0.14 21.54 18.67
CA ALA A 195 -1.51 22.08 18.59
C ALA A 195 -2.48 21.09 17.94
N ASP A 196 -2.97 20.16 18.75
CA ASP A 196 -3.81 19.04 18.29
C ASP A 196 -5.30 19.35 18.20
N ARG A 197 -5.95 18.74 17.20
CA ARG A 197 -7.40 18.59 17.15
C ARG A 197 -7.77 17.15 16.80
N THR A 198 -8.75 16.60 17.48
CA THR A 198 -9.39 15.35 17.04
C THR A 198 -10.90 15.47 17.04
N ASN A 199 -11.49 14.89 16.00
CA ASN A 199 -12.91 14.68 15.87
C ASN A 199 -13.16 13.20 15.61
N THR A 200 -14.10 12.61 16.35
CA THR A 200 -14.47 11.21 16.17
C THR A 200 -15.99 11.11 16.20
N VAL A 201 -16.54 10.50 15.15
CA VAL A 201 -17.95 10.15 15.03
C VAL A 201 -18.01 8.64 14.88
N ALA A 202 -18.82 7.98 15.71
CA ALA A 202 -19.02 6.54 15.65
C ALA A 202 -20.51 6.25 15.83
N GLU A 203 -21.12 5.55 14.87
CA GLU A 203 -22.53 5.19 14.88
C GLU A 203 -22.75 3.68 14.68
N GLY A 204 -23.27 3.02 15.72
CA GLY A 204 -23.51 1.57 15.71
C GLY A 204 -22.23 0.75 15.86
N GLY A 205 -22.35 -0.51 16.30
CA GLY A 205 -21.19 -1.40 16.51
C GLY A 205 -20.67 -1.47 17.96
N ALA A 206 -19.49 -2.06 18.13
CA ALA A 206 -18.82 -2.25 19.42
C ALA A 206 -17.53 -1.43 19.49
N ASP A 207 -17.68 -0.12 19.72
CA ASP A 207 -16.58 0.82 19.56
C ASP A 207 -15.78 1.05 20.84
N ARG A 208 -14.47 1.30 20.68
CA ARG A 208 -13.58 1.74 21.76
C ARG A 208 -12.70 2.88 21.29
N LEU A 209 -12.85 4.02 21.96
CA LEU A 209 -12.05 5.22 21.72
C LEU A 209 -11.13 5.50 22.92
N GLN A 210 -9.83 5.69 22.66
CA GLN A 210 -8.83 6.09 23.63
C GLN A 210 -8.01 7.24 23.04
N ALA A 211 -7.94 8.37 23.74
CA ALA A 211 -7.08 9.49 23.36
C ALA A 211 -6.29 9.97 24.59
N HIS A 212 -4.98 10.11 24.42
CA HIS A 212 -4.06 10.59 25.44
C HIS A 212 -3.27 11.78 24.89
N THR A 213 -3.26 12.89 25.62
CA THR A 213 -2.43 14.06 25.30
C THR A 213 -1.44 14.27 26.44
N LEU A 214 -0.16 14.16 26.12
CA LEU A 214 0.98 14.45 26.99
C LEU A 214 1.37 15.91 26.75
N ALA A 215 1.55 16.65 27.85
CA ALA A 215 1.85 18.08 27.85
C ALA A 215 3.31 18.35 28.14
#